data_AF-A0A7Y4UAG8-F1
#
_entry.id   AF-A0A7Y4UAG8-F1
#
_cell.length_a   1.000
_cell.length_b   1.000
_cell.length_c   1.000
_cell.angle_alpha   90.00
_cell.angle_beta   90.00
_cell.angle_gamma   90.00
#
_symmetry.space_group_name_H-M   'P 1'
#
loop_
_entity.id
_entity.type
_entity.pdbx_description
1 polymer ?
#
loop_
_entity_poly.entity_id
_entity_poly.type
_entity_poly.pdbx_seq_one_letter_code
_entity_poly.pdbx_strand_id
1 'polypeptide(L)' 'MKHIKKAQTPTLIIHGEQDHDVHITQAEEFYTALKMRDVETTFVRYPREGHGISEPAHRFDQMARTMLWFERYLKAK' A
#
# COMPACT_ATOMS: atom_id res chain seq x y z
N MET A 1 -10.92 8.16 6.17
CA MET A 1 -11.96 8.45 5.15
C MET A 1 -12.36 9.91 4.95
N LYS A 2 -12.33 10.78 5.97
CA LYS A 2 -12.84 12.17 5.93
C LYS A 2 -12.47 13.01 4.68
N HIS A 3 -11.30 12.80 4.09
CA HIS A 3 -10.81 13.59 2.95
C HIS A 3 -10.60 12.80 1.66
N ILE A 4 -11.13 11.57 1.55
CA ILE A 4 -10.92 10.70 0.38
C ILE A 4 -11.30 11.39 -0.93
N LYS A 5 -12.31 12.27 -0.91
CA LYS A 5 -12.78 13.05 -2.06
C LYS A 5 -11.73 13.96 -2.70
N LYS A 6 -10.61 14.23 -2.02
CA LYS A 6 -9.50 15.06 -2.52
C LYS A 6 -8.33 14.23 -3.05
N ALA A 7 -8.29 12.93 -2.79
CA ALA A 7 -7.21 12.06 -3.23
C ALA A 7 -7.23 11.90 -4.76
N GLN A 8 -6.05 12.08 -5.37
CA GLN A 8 -5.79 12.01 -6.82
C GLN A 8 -4.43 11.38 -7.14
N THR A 9 -3.48 11.42 -6.20
CA THR A 9 -2.13 10.86 -6.40
C THR A 9 -2.18 9.33 -6.49
N PRO A 10 -1.49 8.72 -7.47
CA PRO A 10 -1.30 7.27 -7.47
C PRO A 10 -0.76 6.78 -6.14
N THR A 11 -1.36 5.72 -5.58
CA THR A 11 -1.04 5.25 -4.22
C THR A 11 -0.65 3.77 -4.19
N LEU A 12 0.50 3.47 -3.58
CA LEU A 12 0.89 2.12 -3.19
C LEU A 12 0.58 1.92 -1.70
N ILE A 13 -0.23 0.91 -1.38
CA ILE A 13 -0.54 0.48 -0.02
C ILE A 13 0.20 -0.83 0.22
N ILE A 14 0.95 -0.92 1.32
CA ILE A 14 1.65 -2.13 1.76
C ILE A 14 1.20 -2.41 3.20
N HIS A 15 0.79 -3.65 3.50
CA HIS A 15 0.27 -4.00 4.81
C HIS A 15 0.50 -5.48 5.15
N GLY A 16 0.78 -5.79 6.41
CA GLY A 16 0.85 -7.17 6.92
C GLY A 16 -0.52 -7.67 7.35
N GLU A 17 -0.91 -8.89 6.97
CA GLU A 17 -2.27 -9.40 7.26
C GLU A 17 -2.55 -9.65 8.74
N GLN A 18 -1.52 -9.69 9.59
CA GLN A 18 -1.59 -9.94 11.03
C GLN A 18 -1.21 -8.69 11.84
N ASP A 19 -1.37 -7.49 11.27
CA ASP A 19 -1.16 -6.24 12.00
C ASP A 19 -2.27 -6.05 13.06
N HIS A 20 -1.89 -6.21 14.33
CA HIS A 20 -2.78 -6.03 15.48
C HIS A 20 -2.84 -4.57 15.97
N ASP A 21 -1.89 -3.72 15.56
CA ASP A 21 -1.84 -2.31 15.95
C ASP A 21 -2.72 -1.49 15.00
N VAL A 22 -2.63 -1.78 13.70
CA VAL A 22 -3.44 -1.17 12.65
C VAL A 22 -4.09 -2.27 11.83
N HIS A 23 -5.33 -2.62 12.16
CA HIS A 23 -6.04 -3.70 11.47
C HIS A 23 -6.15 -3.50 9.95
N ILE A 24 -5.92 -4.57 9.18
CA ILE A 24 -5.88 -4.55 7.71
C ILE A 24 -7.14 -3.99 7.04
N THR A 25 -8.30 -4.08 7.72
CA THR A 25 -9.56 -3.51 7.22
C THR A 25 -9.45 -2.02 6.94
N GLN A 26 -8.62 -1.26 7.68
CA GLN A 26 -8.39 0.15 7.38
C GLN A 26 -7.73 0.36 6.01
N ALA A 27 -6.78 -0.52 5.64
CA ALA A 27 -6.13 -0.50 4.35
C ALA A 27 -7.07 -0.97 3.22
N GLU A 28 -7.88 -2.01 3.47
CA GLU A 28 -8.91 -2.51 2.53
C GLU A 28 -9.97 -1.47 2.22
N GLU A 29 -10.47 -0.78 3.25
CA GLU A 29 -11.41 0.32 3.10
C GLU A 29 -10.78 1.45 2.27
N PHE A 30 -9.56 1.86 2.58
CA PHE A 30 -8.87 2.94 1.86
C PHE A 30 -8.59 2.58 0.40
N TYR A 31 -8.12 1.36 0.13
CA TYR A 31 -7.95 0.82 -1.21
C TYR A 31 -9.27 0.89 -2.00
N THR A 32 -10.35 0.36 -1.42
CA THR A 32 -11.67 0.36 -2.06
C THR A 32 -12.13 1.78 -2.38
N ALA A 33 -11.98 2.71 -1.44
CA ALA A 33 -12.42 4.08 -1.64
C ALA A 33 -11.58 4.87 -2.65
N LEU A 34 -10.28 4.56 -2.79
CA LEU A 34 -9.44 5.09 -3.87
C LEU A 34 -9.85 4.51 -5.22
N LYS A 35 -10.10 3.20 -5.29
CA LYS A 35 -10.53 2.50 -6.51
C LYS A 35 -11.89 3.00 -7.01
N MET A 36 -12.86 3.24 -6.12
CA MET A 36 -14.16 3.83 -6.46
C MET A 36 -14.07 5.25 -7.04
N ARG A 37 -12.90 5.89 -6.96
CA ARG A 37 -12.63 7.23 -7.47
C ARG A 37 -11.64 7.23 -8.63
N ASP A 38 -11.40 6.06 -9.21
CA ASP A 38 -10.49 5.86 -10.33
C ASP A 38 -9.05 6.34 -10.08
N VAL A 39 -8.64 6.41 -8.80
CA VAL A 39 -7.25 6.71 -8.45
C VAL A 39 -6.42 5.45 -8.69
N GLU A 40 -5.32 5.57 -9.46
CA GLU A 40 -4.40 4.45 -9.67
C GLU A 40 -3.84 3.97 -8.33
N THR A 41 -4.18 2.75 -7.95
CA THR A 41 -3.90 2.23 -6.61
C THR A 41 -3.49 0.78 -6.68
N THR A 42 -2.39 0.44 -6.00
CA THR A 42 -1.95 -0.94 -5.78
C THR A 42 -1.99 -1.24 -4.29
N PHE A 43 -2.52 -2.41 -3.91
CA PHE A 43 -2.52 -2.88 -2.53
C PHE A 43 -1.80 -4.23 -2.44
N VAL A 44 -0.69 -4.23 -1.70
CA VAL A 44 0.14 -5.41 -1.45
C VAL A 44 -0.11 -5.87 -0.02
N ARG A 45 -0.48 -7.13 0.11
CA ARG A 45 -0.74 -7.79 1.38
C ARG A 45 0.36 -8.82 1.61
N TYR A 46 0.97 -8.80 2.78
CA TYR A 46 1.94 -9.81 3.18
C TYR A 46 1.32 -10.75 4.21
N PRO A 47 0.97 -12.00 3.82
CA PRO A 47 0.53 -13.01 4.76
C PRO A 47 1.65 -13.28 5.79
N ARG A 48 1.27 -13.61 7.02
CA ARG A 48 2.19 -13.91 8.13
C ARG A 48 3.00 -12.72 8.67
N GLU A 49 2.79 -11.51 8.15
CA GLU A 49 3.43 -10.28 8.64
C GLU A 49 2.46 -9.45 9.49
N GLY A 50 3.02 -8.73 10.47
CA GLY A 50 2.27 -7.85 11.38
C GLY A 50 2.47 -6.37 11.05
N HIS A 51 2.62 -5.53 12.08
CA HIS A 51 2.85 -4.09 11.93
C HIS A 51 4.15 -3.74 11.18
N GLY A 52 5.12 -4.65 11.21
CA GLY A 52 6.33 -4.60 10.40
C GLY A 52 6.44 -5.82 9.50
N ILE A 53 7.25 -5.69 8.44
CA ILE A 53 7.60 -6.80 7.54
C ILE A 53 8.94 -7.37 7.97
N SER A 54 8.98 -8.67 8.28
CA SER A 54 10.07 -9.33 8.98
C SER A 54 10.71 -10.46 8.17
N GLU A 55 9.93 -11.27 7.44
CA GLU A 55 10.46 -12.36 6.63
C GLU A 55 11.38 -11.78 5.54
N PRO A 56 12.62 -12.29 5.36
CA PRO A 56 13.58 -11.72 4.42
C PRO A 56 13.06 -11.60 2.99
N ALA A 57 12.28 -12.60 2.54
CA ALA A 57 11.66 -12.60 1.22
C ALA A 57 10.62 -11.48 1.07
N HIS A 58 9.75 -11.29 2.08
CA HIS A 58 8.76 -10.21 2.06
C HIS A 58 9.42 -8.84 2.15
N ARG A 59 10.49 -8.68 2.94
CA ARG A 59 11.24 -7.43 3.01
C ARG A 59 11.89 -7.07 1.67
N PHE A 60 12.47 -8.05 1.00
CA PHE A 60 13.04 -7.86 -0.34
C PHE A 60 11.96 -7.44 -1.34
N ASP A 61 10.83 -8.16 -1.37
CA ASP A 61 9.70 -7.84 -2.25
C ASP A 61 9.12 -6.45 -1.96
N GLN A 62 8.94 -6.10 -0.67
CA GLN A 62 8.48 -4.78 -0.23
C GLN A 62 9.38 -3.67 -0.77
N MET A 63 10.69 -3.83 -0.61
CA MET A 63 11.67 -2.85 -1.07
C MET A 63 11.67 -2.74 -2.59
N ALA A 64 11.66 -3.86 -3.30
CA ALA A 64 11.61 -3.89 -4.76
C ALA A 64 10.36 -3.20 -5.30
N ARG A 65 9.17 -3.50 -4.77
CA ARG A 65 7.91 -2.85 -5.17
C ARG A 65 7.91 -1.35 -4.90
N THR A 66 8.46 -0.93 -3.75
CA THR A 66 8.57 0.49 -3.40
C THR A 66 9.48 1.23 -4.39
N MET A 67 10.64 0.64 -4.74
CA MET A 67 11.55 1.21 -5.72
C MET A 67 10.91 1.30 -7.11
N LEU A 68 10.27 0.23 -7.58
CA LEU A 68 9.56 0.21 -8.88
C LEU A 68 8.41 1.22 -8.91
N TRP A 69 7.72 1.43 -7.79
CA TRP A 69 6.68 2.44 -7.67
C TRP A 69 7.25 3.84 -7.88
N PHE A 70 8.33 4.17 -7.17
CA PHE A 70 8.99 5.45 -7.36
C PHE A 70 9.59 5.60 -8.75
N GLU A 71 10.22 4.58 -9.31
CA GLU A 71 10.72 4.60 -10.68
C GLU A 71 9.60 4.92 -11.69
N ARG A 72 8.40 4.37 -11.47
CA ARG A 72 7.26 4.61 -12.34
C ARG A 72 6.74 6.05 -12.28
N TYR A 73 6.64 6.65 -11.09
CA TYR A 73 5.94 7.94 -10.89
C TYR A 73 6.85 9.13 -10.59
N LEU A 74 8.07 8.92 -10.13
CA LEU A 74 9.03 9.97 -9.76
C LEU A 74 10.16 10.10 -10.79
N LYS A 75 9.97 9.65 -12.04
CA LYS A 75 10.99 9.76 -13.09
C LYS A 75 11.63 11.15 -13.06
N ALA A 76 12.97 11.15 -13.02
CA ALA A 76 13.76 12.37 -13.04
C ALA A 76 13.30 13.26 -14.21
N LYS A 77 13.04 14.52 -13.90
CA LYS A 77 12.98 15.55 -14.92
C LYS A 77 14.37 15.76 -15.51
#